data_AF-X0ZGL9-F1
#
_entry.id   AF-X0ZGL9-F1
#
_cell.length_a   1.000
_cell.length_b   1.000
_cell.length_c   1.000
_cell.angle_alpha   90.00
_cell.angle_beta   90.00
_cell.angle_gamma   90.00
#
_symmetry.space_group_name_H-M   'P 1'
#
loop_
_entity.id
_entity.type
_entity.pdbx_description
1 polymer ?
#
loop_
_entity_poly.entity_id
_entity_poly.type
_entity_poly.pdbx_seq_one_letter_code
_entity_poly.pdbx_strand_id
1 'polypeptide(L)'
;CYCVPWGSAPKRKVISSRYVREEAYAGGVIATANHLASFCDDVILISACGQDRDDYVLSNINKSIDTMVFDVSAPTVVKRRFIDEVSGSTMFYLSYIDESKMDCNKVMCDYLKLNQGRYDIVIVNDFGHGLLSKEVIDSLNNISAFLCVNSQTNSLNMGFNYMDRYESDDYLCHNEFEMRLVVQNPKEHNSNTHQ
;
A
#
# COMPACT_ATOMS: atom_id res chain seq x y z
N CYS A 1 10.79 9.93 -11.37
CA CYS A 1 11.27 10.94 -12.34
C CYS A 1 12.52 11.60 -11.80
N TYR A 2 13.61 11.52 -12.55
CA TYR A 2 14.87 12.13 -12.20
C TYR A 2 14.99 13.50 -12.88
N CYS A 3 15.41 14.50 -12.12
CA CYS A 3 15.44 15.89 -12.53
C CYS A 3 16.74 16.56 -12.08
N VAL A 4 17.15 17.62 -12.76
CA VAL A 4 18.24 18.50 -12.30
C VAL A 4 17.64 19.85 -11.91
N PRO A 5 17.76 20.29 -10.64
CA PRO A 5 17.27 21.59 -10.21
C PRO A 5 18.13 22.72 -10.80
N TRP A 6 17.49 23.75 -11.34
CA TRP A 6 18.12 24.98 -11.84
C TRP A 6 18.07 26.14 -10.83
N GLY A 7 17.43 25.93 -9.68
CA GLY A 7 17.25 26.93 -8.63
C GLY A 7 15.86 27.57 -8.63
N SER A 8 15.71 28.59 -7.78
CA SER A 8 14.44 29.28 -7.56
C SER A 8 14.02 30.12 -8.76
N ALA A 9 12.76 30.02 -9.16
CA ALA A 9 12.20 30.82 -10.24
C ALA A 9 12.10 32.32 -9.82
N PRO A 10 12.53 33.29 -10.65
CA PRO A 10 12.52 34.72 -10.26
C PRO A 10 11.14 35.28 -9.94
N LYS A 11 10.08 34.72 -10.53
CA LYS A 11 8.69 35.22 -10.42
C LYS A 11 7.80 34.38 -9.50
N ARG A 12 8.30 33.28 -8.92
CA ARG A 12 7.52 32.32 -8.10
C ARG A 12 8.42 31.66 -7.06
N LYS A 13 7.88 31.35 -5.88
CA LYS A 13 8.60 30.60 -4.82
C LYS A 13 8.60 29.09 -5.11
N VAL A 14 9.13 28.68 -6.26
CA VAL A 14 9.24 27.27 -6.69
C VAL A 14 10.61 27.01 -7.30
N ILE A 15 11.09 25.77 -7.20
CA ILE A 15 12.32 25.32 -7.85
C ILE A 15 11.99 24.94 -9.29
N SER A 16 12.66 25.58 -10.25
CA SER A 16 12.62 25.15 -11.65
C SER A 16 13.56 23.96 -11.84
N SER A 17 13.10 22.90 -12.49
CA SER A 17 13.89 21.68 -12.68
C SER A 17 13.74 21.16 -14.10
N ARG A 18 14.83 20.64 -14.67
CA ARG A 18 14.82 19.97 -15.97
C ARG A 18 14.65 18.46 -15.81
N TYR A 19 13.73 17.87 -16.58
CA TYR A 19 13.60 16.42 -16.70
C TYR A 19 14.86 15.77 -17.28
N VAL A 20 15.26 14.62 -16.74
CA VAL A 20 16.37 13.80 -17.25
C VAL A 20 15.85 12.48 -17.79
N ARG A 21 15.22 11.69 -16.92
CA ARG A 21 14.73 10.34 -17.21
C ARG A 21 13.67 9.93 -16.21
N GLU A 22 13.01 8.81 -16.47
CA GLU A 22 12.11 8.18 -15.53
C GLU A 22 12.30 6.68 -15.51
N GLU A 23 11.95 6.11 -14.37
CA GLU A 23 11.88 4.68 -14.12
C GLU A 23 10.56 4.43 -13.40
N ALA A 24 9.97 3.28 -13.70
CA ALA A 24 8.79 2.76 -13.04
C ALA A 24 9.14 1.45 -12.37
N TYR A 25 8.39 1.11 -11.31
CA TYR A 25 8.55 -0.13 -10.55
C TYR A 25 7.16 -0.55 -10.04
N ALA A 26 6.84 -1.84 -10.11
CA ALA A 26 5.67 -2.38 -9.44
C ALA A 26 5.93 -2.45 -7.93
N GLY A 27 5.38 -1.47 -7.20
CA GLY A 27 5.56 -1.30 -5.77
C GLY A 27 4.47 -1.95 -4.93
N GLY A 28 4.38 -1.53 -3.67
CA GLY A 28 3.34 -1.99 -2.75
C GLY A 28 3.40 -3.49 -2.50
N VAL A 29 2.24 -4.13 -2.43
CA VAL A 29 2.11 -5.58 -2.19
C VAL A 29 2.73 -6.43 -3.31
N ILE A 30 2.84 -5.90 -4.53
CA ILE A 30 3.47 -6.62 -5.66
C ILE A 30 4.96 -6.81 -5.42
N ALA A 31 5.64 -5.80 -4.86
CA ALA A 31 7.06 -5.93 -4.52
C ALA A 31 7.28 -7.02 -3.46
N THR A 32 6.40 -7.07 -2.44
CA THR A 32 6.41 -8.14 -1.43
C THR A 32 6.19 -9.51 -2.07
N ALA A 33 5.15 -9.66 -2.89
CA ALA A 33 4.81 -10.94 -3.52
C ALA A 33 5.91 -11.44 -4.46
N ASN A 34 6.51 -10.55 -5.27
CA ASN A 34 7.64 -10.89 -6.14
C ASN A 34 8.87 -11.34 -5.35
N HIS A 35 9.13 -10.72 -4.20
CA HIS A 35 10.22 -11.15 -3.32
C HIS A 35 9.93 -12.54 -2.75
N LEU A 36 8.72 -12.77 -2.23
CA LEU A 36 8.32 -14.09 -1.73
C LEU A 36 8.47 -15.17 -2.80
N ALA A 37 8.05 -14.90 -4.02
CA ALA A 37 8.15 -15.83 -5.15
C ALA A 37 9.59 -16.18 -5.56
N SER A 38 10.62 -15.51 -5.01
CA SER A 38 12.02 -15.89 -5.23
C SER A 38 12.48 -17.07 -4.39
N PHE A 39 11.72 -17.43 -3.34
CA PHE A 39 12.05 -18.52 -2.42
C PHE A 39 10.85 -19.34 -1.92
N CYS A 40 9.62 -18.96 -2.30
CA CYS A 40 8.38 -19.66 -1.97
C CYS A 40 7.68 -20.08 -3.25
N ASP A 41 7.33 -21.36 -3.35
CA ASP A 41 6.73 -21.95 -4.56
C ASP A 41 5.23 -21.65 -4.67
N ASP A 42 4.52 -21.50 -3.55
CA ASP A 42 3.08 -21.18 -3.52
C ASP A 42 2.88 -19.78 -2.93
N VAL A 43 2.60 -18.81 -3.81
CA VAL A 43 2.35 -17.41 -3.44
C VAL A 43 1.07 -16.97 -4.12
N ILE A 44 0.10 -16.53 -3.31
CA ILE A 44 -1.13 -15.91 -3.80
C ILE A 44 -1.10 -14.41 -3.49
N LEU A 45 -1.24 -13.60 -4.53
CA LEU A 45 -1.35 -12.15 -4.43
C LEU A 45 -2.82 -11.73 -4.50
N ILE A 46 -3.33 -11.11 -3.43
CA ILE A 46 -4.65 -10.47 -3.41
C ILE A 46 -4.46 -8.96 -3.42
N SER A 47 -5.04 -8.27 -4.40
CA SER A 47 -4.94 -6.81 -4.50
C SER A 47 -6.08 -6.22 -5.33
N ALA A 48 -6.03 -4.91 -5.57
CA ALA A 48 -6.95 -4.21 -6.45
C ALA A 48 -6.18 -3.35 -7.46
N CYS A 49 -6.71 -3.22 -8.67
CA CYS A 49 -6.20 -2.37 -9.74
C CYS A 49 -7.34 -1.47 -10.23
N GLY A 50 -7.02 -0.23 -10.56
CA GLY A 50 -8.02 0.75 -10.96
C GLY A 50 -8.53 0.55 -12.38
N GLN A 51 -9.52 1.38 -12.76
CA GLN A 51 -10.11 1.36 -14.10
C GLN A 51 -9.10 1.65 -15.21
N ASP A 52 -8.06 2.41 -14.90
CA ASP A 52 -6.90 2.71 -15.73
C ASP A 52 -5.89 1.56 -15.72
N ARG A 53 -6.41 0.33 -15.71
CA ARG A 53 -5.68 -0.93 -15.55
C ARG A 53 -4.31 -0.86 -16.23
N ASP A 54 -3.29 -0.74 -15.39
CA ASP A 54 -1.95 -0.47 -15.87
C ASP A 54 -1.29 -1.81 -16.25
N ASP A 55 -1.22 -2.08 -17.56
CA ASP A 55 -0.54 -3.26 -18.11
C ASP A 55 0.90 -3.38 -17.58
N TYR A 56 1.54 -2.25 -17.25
CA TYR A 56 2.85 -2.25 -16.60
C TYR A 56 2.78 -2.95 -15.24
N VAL A 57 1.78 -2.66 -14.41
CA VAL A 57 1.65 -3.26 -13.07
C VAL A 57 1.49 -4.77 -13.17
N LEU A 58 0.58 -5.24 -14.04
CA LEU A 58 0.29 -6.67 -14.17
C LEU A 58 1.43 -7.45 -14.83
N SER A 59 2.12 -6.86 -15.82
CA SER A 59 3.26 -7.50 -16.48
C SER A 59 4.50 -7.64 -15.59
N ASN A 60 4.58 -6.86 -14.50
CA ASN A 60 5.67 -6.93 -13.53
C ASN A 60 5.41 -7.90 -12.36
N ILE A 61 4.26 -8.58 -12.32
CA ILE A 61 4.02 -9.65 -11.35
C ILE A 61 4.73 -10.92 -11.83
N ASN A 62 5.46 -11.59 -10.94
CA ASN A 62 6.11 -12.85 -11.26
C ASN A 62 5.06 -13.89 -11.70
N LYS A 63 5.33 -14.58 -12.83
CA LYS A 63 4.40 -15.54 -13.45
C LYS A 63 4.11 -16.77 -12.59
N SER A 64 4.93 -17.05 -11.58
CA SER A 64 4.67 -18.14 -10.62
C SER A 64 3.66 -17.76 -9.53
N ILE A 65 3.27 -16.48 -9.43
CA ILE A 65 2.32 -16.00 -8.42
C ILE A 65 0.91 -16.21 -8.95
N ASP A 66 0.07 -16.85 -8.14
CA ASP A 66 -1.38 -16.90 -8.37
C ASP A 66 -2.00 -15.55 -7.98
N THR A 67 -2.70 -14.90 -8.90
CA THR A 67 -3.20 -13.54 -8.67
C THR A 67 -4.72 -13.50 -8.56
N MET A 68 -5.21 -12.80 -7.53
CA MET A 68 -6.57 -12.32 -7.41
C MET A 68 -6.56 -10.80 -7.32
N VAL A 69 -6.58 -10.14 -8.48
CA VAL A 69 -6.59 -8.68 -8.57
C VAL A 69 -8.00 -8.23 -8.95
N PHE A 70 -8.64 -7.49 -8.06
CA PHE A 70 -9.97 -6.92 -8.29
C PHE A 70 -9.87 -5.65 -9.14
N ASP A 71 -10.67 -5.56 -10.18
CA ASP A 71 -10.87 -4.28 -10.89
C ASP A 71 -11.78 -3.40 -10.02
N VAL A 72 -11.33 -2.19 -9.68
CA VAL A 72 -12.09 -1.22 -8.86
C VAL A 72 -12.36 0.06 -9.63
N SER A 73 -13.40 0.78 -9.20
CA SER A 73 -13.81 2.05 -9.82
C SER A 73 -12.87 3.24 -9.53
N ALA A 74 -11.85 3.08 -8.69
CA ALA A 74 -10.80 4.07 -8.47
C ALA A 74 -9.70 4.02 -9.56
N PRO A 75 -8.84 5.04 -9.70
CA PRO A 75 -7.58 4.92 -10.45
C PRO A 75 -6.57 4.03 -9.71
N THR A 76 -5.64 3.45 -10.46
CA THR A 76 -4.53 2.65 -9.95
C THR A 76 -3.59 3.56 -9.18
N VAL A 77 -3.23 3.16 -7.96
CA VAL A 77 -2.40 3.99 -7.09
C VAL A 77 -1.00 4.16 -7.70
N VAL A 78 -0.64 5.40 -8.05
CA VAL A 78 0.69 5.74 -8.56
C VAL A 78 1.36 6.75 -7.63
N LYS A 79 2.54 6.41 -7.13
CA LYS A 79 3.39 7.33 -6.35
C LYS A 79 4.61 7.75 -7.16
N ARG A 80 4.55 8.94 -7.76
CA ARG A 80 5.63 9.50 -8.58
C ARG A 80 6.57 10.35 -7.71
N ARG A 81 7.80 9.89 -7.52
CA ARG A 81 8.86 10.65 -6.83
C ARG A 81 9.67 11.47 -7.83
N PHE A 82 9.90 12.74 -7.52
CA PHE A 82 10.83 13.62 -8.23
C PHE A 82 12.14 13.64 -7.44
N ILE A 83 13.19 13.15 -8.07
CA ILE A 83 14.50 12.91 -7.45
C ILE A 83 15.52 13.81 -8.15
N ASP A 84 16.37 14.49 -7.39
CA ASP A 84 17.52 15.17 -7.94
C ASP A 84 18.53 14.13 -8.44
N GLU A 85 18.79 14.09 -9.75
CA GLU A 85 19.69 13.15 -10.41
C GLU A 85 21.12 13.25 -9.87
N VAL A 86 21.55 14.44 -9.42
CA VAL A 86 22.92 14.65 -8.97
C VAL A 86 23.10 14.20 -7.53
N SER A 87 22.21 14.61 -6.62
CA SER A 87 22.33 14.27 -5.19
C SER A 87 21.64 12.97 -4.79
N GLY A 88 20.76 12.42 -5.62
CA GLY A 88 19.89 11.29 -5.29
C GLY A 88 18.78 11.62 -4.28
N SER A 89 18.67 12.86 -3.84
CA SER A 89 17.68 13.27 -2.84
C SER A 89 16.28 13.39 -3.46
N THR A 90 15.25 12.98 -2.69
CA THR A 90 13.85 13.19 -3.11
C THR A 90 13.49 14.66 -2.90
N MET A 91 13.05 15.32 -3.97
CA MET A 91 12.59 16.72 -3.94
C MET A 91 11.15 16.82 -3.45
N PHE A 92 10.25 16.07 -4.09
CA PHE A 92 8.84 15.93 -3.72
C PHE A 92 8.24 14.69 -4.39
N TYR A 93 7.01 14.34 -4.06
CA TYR A 93 6.26 13.29 -4.74
C TYR A 93 4.84 13.74 -5.05
N LEU A 94 4.27 13.16 -6.10
CA LEU A 94 2.85 13.24 -6.43
C LEU A 94 2.24 11.86 -6.19
N SER A 95 1.11 11.83 -5.51
CA SER A 95 0.30 10.63 -5.34
C SER A 95 -0.94 10.77 -6.21
N TYR A 96 -1.15 9.83 -7.12
CA TYR A 96 -2.37 9.67 -7.88
C TYR A 96 -3.17 8.57 -7.17
N ILE A 97 -4.19 8.97 -6.44
CA ILE A 97 -4.98 8.10 -5.59
C ILE A 97 -6.38 8.67 -5.45
N ASP A 98 -7.37 7.79 -5.31
CA ASP A 98 -8.71 8.12 -4.86
C ASP A 98 -8.94 7.49 -3.48
N GLU A 99 -9.54 8.24 -2.58
CA GLU A 99 -9.85 7.84 -1.20
C GLU A 99 -11.28 7.29 -1.07
N SER A 100 -12.00 7.16 -2.19
CA SER A 100 -13.32 6.56 -2.22
C SER A 100 -13.31 5.09 -1.74
N LYS A 101 -14.43 4.65 -1.17
CA LYS A 101 -14.57 3.27 -0.70
C LYS A 101 -14.49 2.31 -1.88
N MET A 102 -13.69 1.26 -1.73
CA MET A 102 -13.59 0.20 -2.73
C MET A 102 -14.82 -0.70 -2.72
N ASP A 103 -15.25 -1.11 -3.91
CA ASP A 103 -16.42 -1.95 -4.18
C ASP A 103 -16.13 -3.46 -4.03
N CYS A 104 -14.86 -3.85 -3.86
CA CYS A 104 -14.44 -5.25 -3.77
C CYS A 104 -14.51 -5.88 -2.36
N ASN A 105 -14.85 -5.11 -1.31
CA ASN A 105 -14.78 -5.58 0.09
C ASN A 105 -15.55 -6.89 0.33
N LYS A 106 -16.78 -6.98 -0.18
CA LYS A 106 -17.61 -8.19 0.02
C LYS A 106 -16.95 -9.43 -0.59
N VAL A 107 -16.48 -9.31 -1.82
CA VAL A 107 -15.85 -10.42 -2.54
C VAL A 107 -14.56 -10.86 -1.83
N MET A 108 -13.76 -9.91 -1.35
CA MET A 108 -12.55 -10.22 -0.60
C MET A 108 -12.85 -10.91 0.74
N CYS A 109 -13.85 -10.44 1.50
CA CYS A 109 -14.28 -11.10 2.73
C CYS A 109 -14.79 -12.52 2.48
N ASP A 110 -15.60 -12.72 1.44
CA ASP A 110 -16.14 -14.04 1.08
C ASP A 110 -15.01 -14.99 0.66
N TYR A 111 -14.01 -14.50 -0.08
CA TYR A 111 -12.83 -15.26 -0.45
C TYR A 111 -11.99 -15.68 0.76
N LEU A 112 -11.70 -14.74 1.67
CA LEU A 112 -10.94 -15.03 2.90
C LEU A 112 -11.64 -16.09 3.74
N LYS A 113 -12.97 -16.01 3.87
CA LYS A 113 -13.80 -16.99 4.60
C LYS A 113 -13.78 -18.37 3.94
N LEU A 114 -13.94 -18.43 2.61
CA LEU A 114 -13.98 -19.70 1.88
C LEU A 114 -12.63 -20.43 1.91
N ASN A 115 -11.53 -19.68 1.99
CA ASN A 115 -10.17 -20.21 1.98
C ASN A 115 -9.51 -20.21 3.37
N GLN A 116 -10.30 -20.20 4.44
CA GLN A 116 -9.78 -20.37 5.79
C GLN A 116 -9.02 -21.70 5.89
N GLY A 117 -7.79 -21.65 6.40
CA GLY A 117 -6.91 -22.81 6.52
C GLY A 117 -6.15 -23.22 5.25
N ARG A 118 -6.30 -22.49 4.12
CA ARG A 118 -5.50 -22.74 2.91
C ARG A 118 -4.06 -22.22 3.02
N TYR A 119 -3.83 -21.25 3.90
CA TYR A 119 -2.57 -20.52 3.99
C TYR A 119 -1.85 -20.85 5.29
N ASP A 120 -0.55 -21.10 5.21
CA ASP A 120 0.31 -21.19 6.39
C ASP A 120 0.60 -19.79 6.97
N ILE A 121 0.80 -18.81 6.08
CA ILE A 121 1.16 -17.43 6.41
C ILE A 121 0.32 -16.47 5.58
N VAL A 122 -0.15 -15.38 6.20
CA VAL A 122 -0.81 -14.26 5.54
C VAL A 122 -0.04 -12.98 5.82
N ILE A 123 0.44 -12.33 4.75
CA ILE A 123 1.19 -11.07 4.84
C ILE A 123 0.32 -9.93 4.34
N VAL A 124 0.00 -8.99 5.23
CA VAL A 124 -0.81 -7.81 4.96
C VAL A 124 0.09 -6.60 4.78
N ASN A 125 0.05 -5.99 3.60
CA ASN A 125 0.64 -4.67 3.36
C ASN A 125 -0.46 -3.61 3.33
N ASP A 126 -0.69 -2.96 4.46
CA ASP A 126 -1.73 -1.95 4.60
C ASP A 126 -1.17 -0.53 4.44
N PHE A 127 -1.45 0.06 3.28
CA PHE A 127 -1.04 1.43 2.96
C PHE A 127 -2.11 2.48 3.32
N GLY A 128 -3.25 2.08 3.88
CA GLY A 128 -4.38 2.95 4.20
C GLY A 128 -4.96 3.67 2.98
N HIS A 129 -5.18 2.91 1.90
CA HIS A 129 -5.72 3.40 0.61
C HIS A 129 -7.11 2.84 0.30
N GLY A 130 -7.83 2.36 1.32
CA GLY A 130 -9.24 1.97 1.22
C GLY A 130 -9.54 0.49 0.88
N LEU A 131 -8.55 -0.28 0.42
CA LEU A 131 -8.74 -1.72 0.12
C LEU A 131 -9.02 -2.55 1.38
N LEU A 132 -8.28 -2.30 2.46
CA LEU A 132 -8.41 -3.01 3.73
C LEU A 132 -9.43 -2.29 4.60
N SER A 133 -10.72 -2.50 4.29
CA SER A 133 -11.82 -1.99 5.10
C SER A 133 -11.87 -2.66 6.47
N LYS A 134 -12.66 -2.09 7.39
CA LYS A 134 -12.88 -2.69 8.73
C LYS A 134 -13.35 -4.15 8.61
N GLU A 135 -14.28 -4.44 7.72
CA GLU A 135 -14.84 -5.79 7.53
C GLU A 135 -13.79 -6.80 7.03
N VAL A 136 -12.84 -6.31 6.24
CA VAL A 136 -11.72 -7.12 5.73
C VAL A 136 -10.72 -7.38 6.85
N ILE A 137 -10.36 -6.34 7.60
CA ILE A 137 -9.49 -6.45 8.78
C ILE A 137 -10.11 -7.39 9.82
N ASP A 138 -11.41 -7.29 10.09
CA ASP A 138 -12.12 -8.20 10.99
C ASP A 138 -12.07 -9.65 10.46
N SER A 139 -12.13 -9.85 9.15
CA SER A 139 -11.97 -11.19 8.54
C SER A 139 -10.54 -11.72 8.67
N LEU A 140 -9.53 -10.84 8.53
CA LEU A 140 -8.12 -11.17 8.73
C LEU A 140 -7.82 -11.48 10.19
N ASN A 141 -8.40 -10.74 11.14
CA ASN A 141 -8.21 -11.00 12.57
C ASN A 141 -8.75 -12.39 13.00
N ASN A 142 -9.67 -12.97 12.22
CA ASN A 142 -10.21 -14.31 12.46
C ASN A 142 -9.56 -15.39 11.58
N ILE A 143 -8.47 -15.09 10.86
CA ILE A 143 -7.78 -16.06 10.03
C ILE A 143 -7.00 -17.04 10.91
N SER A 144 -6.97 -18.31 10.51
CA SER A 144 -6.24 -19.35 11.25
C SER A 144 -4.74 -19.41 10.92
N ALA A 145 -4.31 -18.65 9.92
CA ALA A 145 -2.93 -18.62 9.43
C ALA A 145 -2.06 -17.68 10.28
N PHE A 146 -0.74 -17.84 10.22
CA PHE A 146 0.19 -16.90 10.86
C PHE A 146 0.08 -15.51 10.21
N LEU A 147 -0.39 -14.52 10.95
CA LEU A 147 -0.74 -13.20 10.43
C LEU A 147 0.40 -12.20 10.63
N CYS A 148 1.02 -11.79 9.52
CA CYS A 148 2.05 -10.76 9.47
C CYS A 148 1.45 -9.45 8.96
N VAL A 149 1.61 -8.34 9.68
CA VAL A 149 1.06 -7.04 9.29
C VAL A 149 2.15 -5.98 9.19
N ASN A 150 2.16 -5.30 8.04
CA ASN A 150 2.89 -4.06 7.81
C ASN A 150 1.86 -2.96 7.50
N SER A 151 1.48 -2.20 8.54
CA SER A 151 0.53 -1.08 8.43
C SER A 151 1.29 0.24 8.36
N GLN A 152 1.44 0.76 7.15
CA GLN A 152 2.22 1.97 6.93
C GLN A 152 1.41 3.23 7.28
N THR A 153 2.05 4.11 8.04
CA THR A 153 1.59 5.50 8.15
C THR A 153 2.29 6.36 7.09
N ASN A 154 1.51 7.14 6.35
CA ASN A 154 1.95 8.05 5.31
C ASN A 154 1.23 9.41 5.43
N SER A 155 1.59 10.35 4.57
CA SER A 155 1.08 11.73 4.64
C SER A 155 -0.44 11.85 4.51
N LEU A 156 -1.12 10.88 3.86
CA LEU A 156 -2.57 10.90 3.66
C LEU A 156 -3.33 10.30 4.84
N ASN A 157 -2.74 9.33 5.53
CA ASN A 157 -3.42 8.56 6.57
C ASN A 157 -2.81 8.76 7.97
N MET A 158 -1.94 9.76 8.12
CA MET A 158 -1.34 10.15 9.39
C MET A 158 -2.45 10.50 10.37
N GLY A 159 -2.60 9.67 11.41
CA GLY A 159 -3.68 9.81 12.38
C GLY A 159 -4.83 8.81 12.27
N PHE A 160 -4.84 7.93 11.26
CA PHE A 160 -6.00 7.07 10.96
C PHE A 160 -5.65 5.61 10.62
N ASN A 161 -4.44 5.31 10.13
CA ASN A 161 -4.01 3.96 9.70
C ASN A 161 -3.08 3.28 10.71
N TYR A 162 -3.49 3.25 11.98
CA TYR A 162 -2.70 2.66 13.04
C TYR A 162 -2.68 1.13 12.98
N MET A 163 -1.60 0.55 13.52
CA MET A 163 -1.39 -0.90 13.57
C MET A 163 -2.34 -1.62 14.53
N ASP A 164 -2.89 -0.93 15.54
CA ASP A 164 -3.77 -1.49 16.57
C ASP A 164 -5.17 -1.87 16.07
N ARG A 165 -5.45 -1.68 14.78
CA ARG A 165 -6.63 -2.22 14.09
C ARG A 165 -6.54 -3.73 13.86
N TYR A 166 -5.32 -4.28 13.88
CA TYR A 166 -5.07 -5.72 13.81
C TYR A 166 -4.89 -6.20 15.25
N GLU A 167 -5.86 -6.95 15.77
CA GLU A 167 -5.89 -7.34 17.18
C GLU A 167 -5.23 -8.71 17.44
N SER A 168 -5.06 -9.50 16.38
CA SER A 168 -4.60 -10.89 16.42
C SER A 168 -3.46 -11.16 15.45
N ASP A 169 -2.63 -10.14 15.20
CA ASP A 169 -1.37 -10.35 14.48
C ASP A 169 -0.39 -11.22 15.28
N ASP A 170 0.35 -12.05 14.57
CA ASP A 170 1.47 -12.81 15.13
C ASP A 170 2.82 -12.08 14.92
N TYR A 171 2.86 -11.16 13.94
CA TYR A 171 4.05 -10.37 13.61
C TYR A 171 3.71 -8.98 13.06
N LEU A 172 4.38 -7.96 13.60
CA LEU A 172 4.24 -6.56 13.18
C LEU A 172 5.55 -6.00 12.63
N CYS A 173 5.52 -5.49 11.40
CA CYS A 173 6.66 -4.83 10.77
C CYS A 173 6.41 -3.32 10.65
N HIS A 174 7.00 -2.53 11.54
CA HIS A 174 6.86 -1.08 11.57
C HIS A 174 8.17 -0.40 11.91
N ASN A 175 8.32 0.85 11.46
CA ASN A 175 9.45 1.69 11.84
C ASN A 175 9.21 2.42 13.18
N GLU A 176 10.25 3.09 13.68
CA GLU A 176 10.21 3.83 14.95
C GLU A 176 9.09 4.87 14.99
N PHE A 177 8.88 5.61 13.89
CA PHE A 177 7.88 6.66 13.81
C PHE A 177 6.46 6.10 13.89
N GLU A 178 6.17 5.03 13.16
CA GLU A 178 4.89 4.32 13.20
C GLU A 178 4.58 3.78 14.59
N MET A 179 5.57 3.16 15.25
CA MET A 179 5.46 2.67 16.62
C MET A 179 5.18 3.80 17.62
N ARG A 180 5.90 4.93 17.48
CA ARG A 180 5.72 6.11 18.34
C ARG A 180 4.32 6.67 18.24
N LEU A 181 3.76 6.76 17.04
CA LEU A 181 2.42 7.30 16.80
C LEU A 181 1.33 6.55 17.56
N VAL A 182 1.44 5.21 17.62
CA VAL A 182 0.49 4.34 18.33
C VAL A 182 0.60 4.53 19.84
N VAL A 183 1.81 4.64 20.38
CA VAL A 183 2.04 4.88 21.82
C VAL A 183 1.57 6.27 22.26
N GLN A 184 1.64 7.27 21.37
CA GLN A 184 1.22 8.64 21.67
C GLN A 184 -0.30 8.84 21.61
N ASN A 185 -1.02 8.03 20.82
CA ASN A 185 -2.47 8.10 20.68
C ASN A 185 -3.15 6.75 21.05
N PRO A 186 -3.00 6.24 22.28
CA PRO A 186 -3.62 4.98 22.66
C PRO A 186 -5.15 5.14 22.73
N LYS A 187 -5.87 4.52 21.78
CA LYS A 187 -7.33 4.25 21.78
C LYS A 187 -8.27 5.44 22.04
N GLU A 188 -8.16 6.52 21.25
CA GLU A 188 -9.28 7.46 20.99
C GLU A 188 -10.00 7.17 19.64
N HIS A 189 -9.89 5.96 19.09
CA HIS A 189 -10.30 5.66 17.70
C HIS A 189 -11.68 5.00 17.54
N ASN A 190 -12.44 4.79 18.62
CA ASN A 190 -13.80 4.22 18.54
C ASN A 190 -14.93 5.25 18.43
N SER A 191 -14.62 6.54 18.35
CA SER A 191 -15.63 7.59 18.19
C SER A 191 -15.16 8.64 17.20
N ASN A 192 -15.27 8.35 15.90
CA ASN A 192 -15.69 9.29 14.85
C ASN A 192 -15.51 8.62 13.48
N THR A 193 -16.49 7.79 13.12
CA THR A 193 -16.84 7.57 11.72
C THR A 193 -17.23 8.92 11.10
N HIS A 194 -16.41 9.40 10.17
CA HIS A 194 -16.73 10.27 9.03
C HIS A 194 -17.88 11.29 9.19
N GLN A 195 -17.53 12.58 9.18
CA GLN A 195 -18.25 13.55 8.35
C GLN A 195 -17.78 13.41 6.90
#